data_AF-A0A1T5JCY3-F1
#
_entry.id   AF-A0A1T5JCY3-F1
#
_cell.length_a   1.000
_cell.length_b   1.000
_cell.length_c   1.000
_cell.angle_alpha   90.00
_cell.angle_beta   90.00
_cell.angle_gamma   90.00
#
_symmetry.space_group_name_H-M   'P 1'
#
loop_
_entity.id
_entity.type
_entity.pdbx_description
1 polymer ?
#
loop_
_entity_poly.entity_id
_entity_poly.type
_entity_poly.pdbx_seq_one_letter_code
_entity_poly.pdbx_strand_id
1 'polypeptide(L)'
;MKIKFFAIALAALSLIACEKTPEPIAPEEADYIGTLTVEASTGTVVDNESRLNFTPSEDGATADIVLFQAKFAPGMPLRLDTTISGVTLTSTPEKIILSGEGIIPTAMGGIPFENYKISDLKGEIVGDKISLSLTFGSAPATYVGKLSEAPAAQ
;
A
#
# COMPACT_ATOMS: atom_id res chain seq x y z
N MET A 1 17.24 74.10 -28.84
CA MET A 1 17.77 73.16 -27.83
C MET A 1 16.90 71.90 -27.86
N LYS A 2 17.53 70.72 -27.91
CA LYS A 2 16.95 69.38 -28.15
C LYS A 2 16.05 68.93 -26.99
N ILE A 3 15.09 68.01 -27.24
CA ILE A 3 14.69 66.80 -26.47
C ILE A 3 13.41 66.24 -27.15
N LYS A 4 13.48 65.33 -28.13
CA LYS A 4 13.43 63.84 -28.07
C LYS A 4 12.23 63.21 -27.31
N PHE A 5 11.39 62.52 -28.09
CA PHE A 5 10.43 61.46 -27.76
C PHE A 5 10.80 60.59 -26.55
N PHE A 6 9.83 60.11 -25.78
CA PHE A 6 9.76 58.71 -25.36
C PHE A 6 8.35 58.32 -24.90
N ALA A 7 7.71 57.41 -25.66
CA ALA A 7 6.50 56.70 -25.26
C ALA A 7 6.89 55.54 -24.33
N ILE A 8 6.23 55.41 -23.18
CA ILE A 8 6.43 54.31 -22.24
C ILE A 8 5.37 53.25 -22.54
N ALA A 9 5.78 52.20 -23.25
CA ALA A 9 5.01 50.98 -23.39
C ALA A 9 5.19 50.15 -22.11
N LEU A 10 4.12 50.00 -21.33
CA LEU A 10 4.08 49.16 -20.14
C LEU A 10 3.89 47.70 -20.59
N ALA A 11 5.00 46.97 -20.75
CA ALA A 11 4.97 45.54 -20.96
C ALA A 11 4.61 44.86 -19.63
N ALA A 12 3.38 44.36 -19.53
CA ALA A 12 2.99 43.45 -18.46
C ALA A 12 3.72 42.11 -18.65
N LEU A 13 4.80 41.92 -17.89
CA LEU A 13 5.47 40.64 -17.72
C LEU A 13 4.55 39.75 -16.85
N SER A 14 3.69 38.97 -17.49
CA SER A 14 3.07 37.81 -16.84
C SER A 14 4.14 36.74 -16.66
N LEU A 15 4.78 36.72 -15.48
CA LEU A 15 5.50 35.56 -15.00
C LEU A 15 4.47 34.45 -14.76
N ILE A 16 4.23 33.63 -15.78
CA ILE A 16 3.67 32.29 -15.57
C ILE A 16 4.81 31.51 -14.92
N ALA A 17 4.88 31.58 -13.59
CA ALA A 17 5.63 30.61 -12.81
C ALA A 17 5.02 29.25 -13.14
N CYS A 18 5.70 28.50 -13.98
CA CYS A 18 5.39 27.11 -14.26
C CYS A 18 5.73 26.35 -12.97
N GLU A 19 4.82 26.37 -12.00
CA GLU A 19 4.92 25.53 -10.81
C GLU A 19 4.73 24.10 -11.30
N LYS A 20 5.85 23.37 -11.43
CA LYS A 20 5.87 21.98 -11.86
C LYS A 20 5.14 21.18 -10.77
N THR A 21 3.87 20.86 -10.99
CA THR A 21 3.09 20.05 -10.04
C THR A 21 3.86 18.75 -9.79
N PRO A 22 4.15 18.39 -8.54
CA PRO A 22 4.90 17.18 -8.24
C PRO A 22 4.09 15.96 -8.71
N GLU A 23 4.78 15.04 -9.39
CA GLU A 23 4.17 13.83 -9.95
C GLU A 23 3.88 12.81 -8.84
N PRO A 24 2.81 12.01 -8.96
CA PRO A 24 2.55 10.90 -8.03
C PRO A 24 3.66 9.86 -8.04
N ILE A 25 3.89 9.20 -6.90
CA ILE A 25 4.81 8.07 -6.79
C ILE A 25 4.25 6.89 -7.61
N ALA A 26 5.09 6.30 -8.46
CA ALA A 26 4.75 5.06 -9.15
C ALA A 26 4.83 3.88 -8.16
N PRO A 27 3.79 3.04 -8.03
CA PRO A 27 3.86 1.85 -7.20
C PRO A 27 4.81 0.83 -7.85
N GLU A 28 5.68 0.23 -7.04
CA GLU A 28 6.62 -0.81 -7.47
C GLU A 28 6.40 -2.09 -6.64
N GLU A 29 6.73 -3.24 -7.23
CA GLU A 29 6.73 -4.50 -6.49
C GLU A 29 7.76 -4.46 -5.36
N ALA A 30 7.36 -4.92 -4.17
CA ALA A 30 8.19 -4.84 -2.98
C ALA A 30 7.88 -5.95 -1.97
N ASP A 31 8.92 -6.41 -1.28
CA ASP A 31 8.82 -7.28 -0.12
C ASP A 31 9.02 -6.48 1.17
N TYR A 32 8.25 -6.81 2.20
CA TYR A 32 8.31 -6.21 3.52
C TYR A 32 8.47 -7.28 4.60
N ILE A 33 9.24 -6.95 5.64
CA ILE A 33 9.30 -7.72 6.88
C ILE A 33 8.79 -6.83 8.00
N GLY A 34 7.91 -7.38 8.84
CA GLY A 34 7.20 -6.58 9.82
C GLY A 34 6.42 -7.39 10.84
N THR A 35 5.57 -6.68 11.57
CA THR A 35 4.71 -7.25 12.59
C THR A 35 3.29 -7.39 12.06
N LEU A 36 2.78 -8.62 12.03
CA LEU A 36 1.36 -8.92 11.84
C LEU A 36 0.72 -9.16 13.21
N THR A 37 -0.35 -8.45 13.51
CA THR A 37 -1.20 -8.69 14.69
C THR A 37 -2.60 -9.04 14.22
N VAL A 38 -3.18 -10.13 14.76
CA VAL A 38 -4.54 -10.58 14.46
C VAL A 38 -5.29 -10.81 15.77
N GLU A 39 -6.41 -10.12 15.94
CA GLU A 39 -7.28 -10.22 17.11
C GLU A 39 -8.41 -11.21 16.83
N ALA A 40 -8.13 -12.50 16.99
CA ALA A 40 -9.15 -13.54 16.84
C ALA A 40 -10.00 -13.68 18.10
N SER A 41 -11.21 -14.23 17.96
CA SER A 41 -12.10 -14.52 19.09
C SER A 41 -11.51 -15.51 20.11
N THR A 42 -10.56 -16.34 19.68
CA THR A 42 -9.83 -17.29 20.52
C THR A 42 -8.55 -16.70 21.14
N GLY A 43 -8.22 -15.44 20.83
CA GLY A 43 -7.09 -14.70 21.37
C GLY A 43 -6.25 -14.02 20.30
N THR A 44 -5.29 -13.21 20.74
CA THR A 44 -4.40 -12.44 19.88
C THR A 44 -3.25 -13.29 19.33
N VAL A 45 -2.95 -13.15 18.05
CA VAL A 45 -1.71 -13.63 17.42
C VAL A 45 -0.84 -12.44 17.07
N VAL A 46 0.44 -12.50 17.46
CA VAL A 46 1.45 -11.53 17.03
C VAL A 46 2.60 -12.29 16.39
N ASP A 47 2.92 -11.95 15.14
CA ASP A 47 4.08 -12.45 14.41
C ASP A 47 5.00 -11.26 14.07
N ASN A 48 6.16 -11.19 14.71
CA ASN A 48 7.09 -10.06 14.60
C ASN A 48 8.01 -10.12 13.37
N GLU A 49 8.00 -11.24 12.63
CA GLU A 49 8.84 -11.47 11.46
C GLU A 49 7.97 -11.85 10.24
N SER A 50 6.75 -11.32 10.19
CA SER A 50 5.78 -11.58 9.14
C SER A 50 6.24 -10.95 7.82
N ARG A 51 6.27 -11.78 6.77
CA ARG A 51 6.64 -11.38 5.41
C ARG A 51 5.40 -11.02 4.61
N LEU A 52 5.47 -9.89 3.92
CA LEU A 52 4.44 -9.40 3.03
C LEU A 52 5.05 -9.08 1.66
N ASN A 53 4.48 -9.59 0.58
CA ASN A 53 4.78 -9.12 -0.78
C ASN A 53 3.63 -8.24 -1.28
N PHE A 54 4.00 -7.15 -1.95
CA PHE A 54 3.10 -6.21 -2.59
C PHE A 54 3.40 -6.19 -4.08
N THR A 55 2.40 -6.47 -4.92
CA THR A 55 2.54 -6.48 -6.38
C THR A 55 1.47 -5.57 -7.00
N PRO A 56 1.82 -4.39 -7.51
CA PRO A 56 0.87 -3.54 -8.22
C PRO A 56 0.48 -4.14 -9.58
N SER A 57 -0.74 -3.88 -10.04
CA SER A 57 -1.19 -4.19 -11.40
C SER A 57 -0.46 -3.31 -12.42
N GLU A 58 -0.42 -3.76 -13.69
CA GLU A 58 0.27 -3.04 -14.77
C GLU A 58 -0.21 -1.59 -14.97
N ASP A 59 -1.49 -1.32 -14.68
CA ASP A 59 -2.10 0.01 -14.76
C ASP A 59 -1.90 0.85 -13.47
N GLY A 60 -1.30 0.28 -12.43
CA GLY A 60 -1.07 0.91 -11.14
C GLY A 60 -2.33 1.26 -10.35
N ALA A 61 -3.50 0.75 -10.76
CA ALA A 61 -4.78 1.06 -10.11
C ALA A 61 -5.09 0.12 -8.94
N THR A 62 -4.56 -1.10 -8.98
CA THR A 62 -4.77 -2.12 -7.94
C THR A 62 -3.46 -2.80 -7.56
N ALA A 63 -3.49 -3.61 -6.50
CA ALA A 63 -2.39 -4.48 -6.13
C ALA A 63 -2.90 -5.78 -5.52
N ASP A 64 -2.04 -6.79 -5.59
CA ASP A 64 -2.13 -8.00 -4.81
C ASP A 64 -1.19 -7.89 -3.60
N ILE A 65 -1.67 -8.35 -2.45
CA ILE A 65 -0.90 -8.43 -1.22
C ILE A 65 -0.83 -9.89 -0.79
N VAL A 66 0.37 -10.41 -0.59
CA VAL A 66 0.57 -11.78 -0.09
C VAL A 66 1.19 -11.74 1.30
N LEU A 67 0.48 -12.25 2.30
CA LEU A 67 1.01 -12.52 3.63
C LEU A 67 1.55 -13.94 3.65
N PHE A 68 2.87 -14.12 3.74
CA PHE A 68 3.47 -15.44 3.75
C PHE A 68 3.44 -16.07 5.14
N GLN A 69 3.14 -17.36 5.17
CA GLN A 69 3.24 -18.20 6.35
C GLN A 69 2.53 -17.61 7.59
N ALA A 70 1.43 -16.89 7.37
CA ALA A 70 0.70 -16.19 8.41
C ALA A 70 -0.11 -17.15 9.29
N LYS A 71 -0.29 -16.75 10.55
CA LYS A 71 -1.25 -17.35 11.49
C LYS A 71 -2.32 -16.33 11.84
N PHE A 72 -3.58 -16.76 11.80
CA PHE A 72 -4.73 -15.88 12.05
C PHE A 72 -5.45 -16.17 13.36
N ALA A 73 -5.11 -17.25 14.07
CA ALA A 73 -5.65 -17.56 15.39
C ALA A 73 -4.65 -18.36 16.23
N PRO A 74 -4.71 -18.26 17.57
CA PRO A 74 -3.93 -19.12 18.46
C PRO A 74 -4.22 -20.59 18.19
N GLY A 75 -3.18 -21.42 18.23
CA GLY A 75 -3.32 -22.87 18.03
C GLY A 75 -3.58 -23.32 16.58
N MET A 76 -3.55 -22.41 15.60
CA MET A 76 -3.66 -22.79 14.19
C MET A 76 -2.51 -23.75 13.81
N PRO A 77 -2.80 -24.97 13.32
CA PRO A 77 -1.80 -26.02 13.12
C PRO A 77 -0.91 -25.76 11.90
N LEU A 78 -1.45 -25.09 10.89
CA LEU A 78 -0.75 -24.71 9.67
C LEU A 78 -0.51 -23.20 9.64
N ARG A 79 0.49 -22.80 8.88
CA ARG A 79 0.75 -21.42 8.45
C ARG A 79 0.30 -21.31 7.00
N LEU A 80 -0.32 -20.19 6.64
CA LEU A 80 -0.93 -20.02 5.33
C LEU A 80 -0.28 -18.86 4.58
N ASP A 81 0.06 -19.11 3.32
CA ASP A 81 0.28 -18.03 2.37
C ASP A 81 -1.11 -17.54 1.94
N THR A 82 -1.40 -16.28 2.26
CA THR A 82 -2.72 -15.67 2.07
C THR A 82 -2.62 -14.52 1.10
N THR A 83 -3.37 -14.59 0.01
CA THR A 83 -3.40 -13.56 -1.02
C THR A 83 -4.67 -12.73 -0.90
N ILE A 84 -4.49 -11.41 -0.90
CA ILE A 84 -5.53 -10.39 -0.93
C ILE A 84 -5.40 -9.69 -2.29
N SER A 85 -6.20 -10.10 -3.26
CA SER A 85 -6.13 -9.53 -4.62
C SER A 85 -7.07 -8.34 -4.79
N GLY A 86 -6.69 -7.43 -5.68
CA GLY A 86 -7.54 -6.30 -6.06
C GLY A 86 -7.65 -5.19 -5.02
N VAL A 87 -6.61 -4.98 -4.21
CA VAL A 87 -6.53 -3.83 -3.30
C VAL A 87 -6.40 -2.56 -4.13
N THR A 88 -7.27 -1.58 -3.92
CA THR A 88 -7.25 -0.31 -4.67
C THR A 88 -6.08 0.56 -4.23
N LEU A 89 -5.38 1.15 -5.21
CA LEU A 89 -4.27 2.08 -5.01
C LEU A 89 -4.69 3.52 -5.30
N THR A 90 -4.16 4.46 -4.53
CA THR A 90 -4.18 5.88 -4.87
C THR A 90 -2.83 6.49 -4.58
N SER A 91 -2.07 6.76 -5.64
CA SER A 91 -0.76 7.39 -5.54
C SER A 91 -0.86 8.90 -5.39
N THR A 92 -0.04 9.43 -4.50
CA THR A 92 0.22 10.87 -4.32
C THR A 92 1.73 11.10 -4.42
N PRO A 93 2.20 12.36 -4.49
CA PRO A 93 3.64 12.64 -4.47
C PRO A 93 4.37 12.20 -3.20
N GLU A 94 3.65 11.96 -2.10
CA GLU A 94 4.24 11.65 -0.79
C GLU A 94 4.06 10.18 -0.38
N LYS A 95 2.99 9.53 -0.86
CA LYS A 95 2.61 8.19 -0.44
C LYS A 95 1.66 7.49 -1.40
N ILE A 96 1.56 6.18 -1.25
CA ILE A 96 0.54 5.34 -1.89
C ILE A 96 -0.48 4.98 -0.82
N ILE A 97 -1.76 5.23 -1.07
CA ILE A 97 -2.87 4.87 -0.20
C ILE A 97 -3.47 3.56 -0.70
N LEU A 98 -3.71 2.63 0.21
CA LEU A 98 -4.29 1.31 -0.03
C LEU A 98 -5.70 1.28 0.55
N SER A 99 -6.66 0.76 -0.20
CA SER A 99 -8.02 0.56 0.31
C SER A 99 -8.69 -0.68 -0.29
N GLY A 100 -9.62 -1.26 0.44
CA GLY A 100 -10.37 -2.42 -0.04
C GLY A 100 -11.56 -2.73 0.84
N GLU A 101 -12.65 -3.16 0.23
CA GLU A 101 -13.87 -3.55 0.92
C GLU A 101 -14.45 -4.79 0.23
N GLY A 102 -14.84 -5.78 1.04
CA GLY A 102 -15.49 -6.98 0.58
C GLY A 102 -14.63 -7.93 -0.27
N ILE A 103 -13.31 -7.92 -0.08
CA ILE A 103 -12.37 -8.79 -0.80
C ILE A 103 -12.40 -10.19 -0.16
N ILE A 104 -12.54 -11.25 -0.97
CA ILE A 104 -12.44 -12.63 -0.46
C ILE A 104 -10.97 -13.07 -0.61
N PRO A 105 -10.23 -13.27 0.49
CA PRO A 105 -8.85 -13.72 0.39
C PRO A 105 -8.79 -15.16 -0.11
N THR A 106 -7.67 -15.53 -0.71
CA THR A 106 -7.38 -16.90 -1.11
C THR A 106 -6.16 -17.45 -0.35
N ALA A 107 -6.14 -18.75 -0.11
CA ALA A 107 -4.99 -19.44 0.47
C ALA A 107 -4.92 -20.88 -0.06
N MET A 108 -3.88 -21.63 0.32
CA MET A 108 -3.72 -23.05 -0.05
C MET A 108 -3.77 -23.31 -1.57
N GLY A 109 -3.14 -22.44 -2.37
CA GLY A 109 -3.12 -22.57 -3.82
C GLY A 109 -4.34 -21.98 -4.54
N GLY A 110 -4.91 -20.90 -3.99
CA GLY A 110 -6.00 -20.15 -4.64
C GLY A 110 -7.41 -20.52 -4.20
N ILE A 111 -7.56 -21.30 -3.13
CA ILE A 111 -8.87 -21.63 -2.56
C ILE A 111 -9.43 -20.37 -1.89
N PRO A 112 -10.67 -19.93 -2.20
CA PRO A 112 -11.28 -18.78 -1.56
C PRO A 112 -11.73 -19.08 -0.12
N PHE A 113 -11.53 -18.11 0.77
CA PHE A 113 -11.88 -18.20 2.19
C PHE A 113 -13.04 -17.23 2.51
N GLU A 114 -14.24 -17.58 2.03
CA GLU A 114 -15.47 -16.75 2.11
C GLU A 114 -15.79 -16.24 3.52
N ASN A 115 -15.58 -17.07 4.55
CA ASN A 115 -15.83 -16.71 5.95
C ASN A 115 -14.87 -15.63 6.48
N TYR A 116 -13.80 -15.36 5.76
CA TYR A 116 -12.77 -14.36 6.09
C TYR A 116 -12.77 -13.20 5.10
N LYS A 117 -13.91 -12.94 4.46
CA LYS A 117 -14.14 -11.75 3.64
C LYS A 117 -13.63 -10.51 4.38
N ILE A 118 -12.73 -9.79 3.72
CA ILE A 118 -12.05 -8.64 4.24
C ILE A 118 -12.98 -7.44 4.19
N SER A 119 -13.04 -6.70 5.29
CA SER A 119 -13.70 -5.39 5.40
C SER A 119 -12.72 -4.36 5.92
N ASP A 120 -12.99 -3.09 5.61
CA ASP A 120 -12.26 -1.91 6.08
C ASP A 120 -10.75 -1.97 5.86
N LEU A 121 -10.28 -2.56 4.75
CA LEU A 121 -8.86 -2.53 4.42
C LEU A 121 -8.47 -1.08 4.14
N LYS A 122 -7.53 -0.60 4.95
CA LYS A 122 -6.89 0.71 4.83
C LYS A 122 -5.40 0.52 5.02
N GLY A 123 -4.61 1.22 4.23
CA GLY A 123 -3.17 1.20 4.40
C GLY A 123 -2.49 2.34 3.70
N GLU A 124 -1.19 2.44 3.95
CA GLU A 124 -0.33 3.38 3.26
C GLU A 124 1.09 2.84 3.14
N ILE A 125 1.73 3.20 2.03
CA ILE A 125 3.17 3.02 1.80
C ILE A 125 3.80 4.42 1.78
N VAL A 126 4.77 4.64 2.67
CA VAL A 126 5.48 5.92 2.83
C VAL A 126 6.98 5.64 2.91
N GLY A 127 7.70 5.93 1.81
CA GLY A 127 9.10 5.49 1.66
C GLY A 127 9.21 3.98 1.83
N ASP A 128 10.16 3.52 2.66
CA ASP A 128 10.44 2.10 2.88
C ASP A 128 9.50 1.44 3.91
N LYS A 129 8.30 1.99 4.15
CA LYS A 129 7.38 1.49 5.18
C LYS A 129 6.01 1.23 4.60
N ILE A 130 5.41 0.12 5.01
CA ILE A 130 4.01 -0.20 4.76
C ILE A 130 3.27 -0.34 6.08
N SER A 131 2.04 0.16 6.13
CA SER A 131 1.11 -0.10 7.21
C SER A 131 -0.27 -0.48 6.66
N LEU A 132 -0.90 -1.47 7.26
CA LEU A 132 -2.23 -1.97 6.92
C LEU A 132 -3.07 -2.12 8.19
N SER A 133 -4.36 -1.86 8.06
CA SER A 133 -5.42 -2.19 9.00
C SER A 133 -6.57 -2.79 8.19
N LEU A 134 -7.11 -3.92 8.62
CA LEU A 134 -8.21 -4.62 7.95
C LEU A 134 -8.91 -5.57 8.91
N THR A 135 -10.06 -6.12 8.53
CA THR A 135 -10.74 -7.16 9.31
C THR A 135 -10.94 -8.41 8.45
N PHE A 136 -10.36 -9.54 8.85
CA PHE A 136 -10.61 -10.84 8.22
C PHE A 136 -11.86 -11.49 8.83
N GLY A 137 -13.00 -11.37 8.14
CA GLY A 137 -14.29 -11.81 8.69
C GLY A 137 -14.65 -11.04 9.96
N SER A 138 -14.41 -11.64 11.12
CA SER A 138 -14.63 -11.01 12.44
C SER A 138 -13.34 -10.71 13.22
N ALA A 139 -12.17 -10.97 12.63
CA ALA A 139 -10.88 -10.79 13.29
C ALA A 139 -10.16 -9.54 12.74
N PRO A 140 -10.12 -8.43 13.51
CA PRO A 140 -9.31 -7.27 13.16
C PRO A 140 -7.83 -7.66 13.07
N ALA A 141 -7.12 -7.04 12.13
CA ALA A 141 -5.71 -7.27 11.91
C ALA A 141 -4.99 -5.98 11.51
N THR A 142 -3.72 -5.90 11.90
CA THR A 142 -2.81 -4.84 11.49
C THR A 142 -1.49 -5.42 11.03
N TYR A 143 -0.90 -4.82 10.01
CA TYR A 143 0.46 -5.10 9.58
C TYR A 143 1.26 -3.80 9.57
N VAL A 144 2.47 -3.82 10.14
CA VAL A 144 3.43 -2.72 9.99
C VAL A 144 4.78 -3.30 9.64
N GLY A 145 5.31 -2.94 8.47
CA GLY A 145 6.55 -3.50 7.95
C GLY A 145 7.47 -2.45 7.37
N LYS A 146 8.73 -2.87 7.18
CA LYS A 146 9.73 -2.13 6.43
C LYS A 146 10.16 -2.93 5.22
N LEU A 147 10.56 -2.23 4.18
CA LEU A 147 11.11 -2.83 2.97
C LEU A 147 12.20 -3.82 3.38
N SER A 148 12.05 -5.07 2.95
CA SER A 148 13.09 -6.07 3.09
C SER A 148 14.18 -5.72 2.10
N GLU A 149 15.42 -5.61 2.55
CA GLU A 149 16.55 -5.74 1.62
C GLU A 149 16.39 -7.12 0.96
N ALA A 150 16.21 -7.13 -0.36
CA ALA A 150 16.02 -8.38 -1.09
C ALA A 150 17.20 -9.33 -0.78
N PRO A 151 16.98 -10.64 -0.58
CA PRO A 151 18.04 -11.56 -0.97
C PRO A 151 18.23 -11.34 -2.48
N ALA A 152 19.45 -10.99 -2.88
CA ALA A 152 19.83 -10.95 -4.28
C ALA A 152 19.30 -12.22 -4.96
N ALA A 153 18.50 -12.06 -6.01
CA ALA A 153 18.09 -13.17 -6.85
C ALA A 153 19.36 -13.95 -7.25
N GLN A 154 19.43 -15.22 -6.86
CA GLN A 154 20.45 -16.17 -7.33
C GLN A 154 19.97 -16.84 -8.62
#